data_AF-A0A5D0SSI3-F1
#
_entry.id   AF-A0A5D0SSI3-F1
#
_cell.length_a   1.000
_cell.length_b   1.000
_cell.length_c   1.000
_cell.angle_alpha   90.00
_cell.angle_beta   90.00
_cell.angle_gamma   90.00
#
_symmetry.space_group_name_H-M   'P 1'
#
loop_
_entity.id
_entity.type
_entity.pdbx_description
1 polymer ?
#
loop_
_entity_poly.entity_id
_entity_poly.type
_entity_poly.pdbx_seq_one_letter_code
_entity_poly.pdbx_strand_id
1 'polypeptide(L)'
;MKNCKANFRNELGEKWIFEFDYDKKYSCITGDDVDYNKFPVYDGIALDLVLSNQESDWLKKAWKEATKEIDNILYLEKDTEFIVNKKYCELTISYCPICLKQKQEYEIHHCIAAFDGGTDDYFNLLRICSTCHAIITRGSVEDRIPMLFSAIFHQMMYFGIKVMPTEARKKGRHKGRNFLEIFPSSRKVVDYFYELSSDEQKVCDDKLKSIGKYCYQYFRDMAHGIWPWKDFQETMEKYIQNRSS
;
A
#
# COMPACT_ATOMS: atom_id res chain seq x y z
N MET A 1 -1.28 -14.41 23.65
CA MET A 1 -1.34 -13.24 22.76
C MET A 1 -1.04 -12.00 23.56
N LYS A 2 0.10 -11.37 23.29
CA LYS A 2 0.39 -10.02 23.82
C LYS A 2 -0.34 -9.07 22.87
N ASN A 3 -1.28 -8.28 23.41
CA ASN A 3 -1.96 -7.23 22.66
C ASN A 3 -1.69 -5.90 23.36
N CYS A 4 -1.37 -4.84 22.60
CA CYS A 4 -1.39 -3.48 23.10
C CYS A 4 -2.78 -2.89 22.86
N LYS A 5 -3.32 -2.18 23.86
CA LYS A 5 -4.58 -1.44 23.73
C LYS A 5 -4.41 -0.05 24.30
N ALA A 6 -4.73 0.96 23.51
CA ALA A 6 -4.78 2.35 23.93
C ALA A 6 -6.19 2.89 23.75
N ASN A 7 -6.69 3.61 24.76
CA ASN A 7 -8.00 4.26 24.71
C ASN A 7 -7.80 5.77 24.72
N PHE A 8 -8.68 6.49 24.04
CA PHE A 8 -8.69 7.94 23.99
C PHE A 8 -10.12 8.45 24.01
N ARG A 9 -10.29 9.64 24.57
CA ARG A 9 -11.53 10.40 24.51
C ARG A 9 -11.21 11.82 24.09
N ASN A 10 -11.81 12.28 23.02
CA ASN A 10 -11.59 13.64 22.52
C ASN A 10 -12.39 14.67 23.34
N GLU A 11 -12.25 15.95 22.99
CA GLU A 11 -12.93 17.07 23.68
C GLU A 11 -14.46 17.04 23.54
N LEU A 12 -15.00 16.38 22.52
CA LEU A 12 -16.43 16.18 22.31
C LEU A 12 -16.99 14.99 23.11
N GLY A 13 -16.11 14.22 23.74
CA GLY A 13 -16.48 13.04 24.50
C GLY A 13 -16.54 11.75 23.68
N GLU A 14 -16.19 11.78 22.40
CA GLU A 14 -16.12 10.60 21.53
C GLU A 14 -14.94 9.71 21.95
N LYS A 15 -15.17 8.41 21.94
CA LYS A 15 -14.18 7.39 22.33
C LYS A 15 -13.51 6.78 21.12
N TRP A 16 -12.22 6.60 21.24
CA TRP A 16 -11.38 5.89 20.29
C TRP A 16 -10.57 4.80 20.97
N ILE A 17 -10.40 3.68 20.26
CA ILE A 17 -9.67 2.51 20.72
C ILE A 17 -8.70 2.10 19.62
N PHE A 18 -7.41 2.08 19.97
CA PHE A 18 -6.34 1.52 19.15
C PHE A 18 -5.91 0.17 19.72
N GLU A 19 -5.80 -0.84 18.86
CA GLU A 19 -5.37 -2.20 19.22
C GLU A 19 -4.22 -2.63 18.31
N PHE A 20 -3.17 -3.22 18.89
CA PHE A 20 -2.04 -3.80 18.17
C PHE A 20 -1.83 -5.26 18.61
N ASP A 21 -1.84 -6.18 17.65
CA ASP A 21 -1.56 -7.60 17.87
C ASP A 21 -0.08 -7.88 17.60
N TYR A 22 0.68 -8.27 18.63
CA TYR A 22 2.13 -8.50 18.49
C TYR A 22 2.48 -9.78 17.74
N ASP A 23 1.58 -10.76 17.70
CA ASP A 23 1.85 -12.05 17.05
C ASP A 23 1.67 -11.90 15.54
N LYS A 24 0.61 -11.19 15.12
CA LYS A 24 0.30 -10.95 13.71
C LYS A 24 0.88 -9.64 13.16
N LYS A 25 1.38 -8.75 14.04
CA LYS A 25 1.97 -7.43 13.70
C LYS A 25 1.02 -6.53 12.91
N TYR A 26 -0.28 -6.62 13.18
CA TYR A 26 -1.29 -5.73 12.62
C TYR A 26 -1.86 -4.84 13.72
N SER A 27 -2.48 -3.76 13.31
CA SER A 27 -3.21 -2.90 14.22
C SER A 27 -4.44 -2.30 13.58
N CYS A 28 -5.35 -1.87 14.44
CA CYS A 28 -6.57 -1.23 14.02
C CYS A 28 -7.02 -0.15 14.99
N ILE A 29 -7.82 0.76 14.47
CA ILE A 29 -8.57 1.76 15.25
C ILE A 29 -10.07 1.50 15.10
N THR A 30 -10.82 1.74 16.17
CA THR A 30 -12.29 1.72 16.25
C THR A 30 -12.73 2.91 17.10
N GLY A 31 -13.96 3.40 16.92
CA GLY A 31 -14.48 4.50 17.74
C GLY A 31 -15.95 4.80 17.50
N ASP A 32 -16.47 5.77 18.25
CA ASP A 32 -17.88 6.16 18.22
C ASP A 32 -18.32 6.64 16.82
N ASP A 33 -17.52 7.45 16.14
CA ASP A 33 -17.84 8.06 14.83
C ASP A 33 -18.01 7.07 13.68
N VAL A 34 -17.54 5.84 13.88
CA VAL A 34 -17.50 4.80 12.86
C VAL A 34 -18.20 3.53 13.30
N ASP A 35 -19.12 3.63 14.27
CA ASP A 35 -19.89 2.51 14.82
C ASP A 35 -19.00 1.33 15.24
N TYR A 36 -17.81 1.64 15.75
CA TYR A 36 -16.78 0.66 16.13
C TYR A 36 -16.33 -0.29 15.01
N ASN A 37 -16.55 0.07 13.74
CA ASN A 37 -15.92 -0.61 12.61
C ASN A 37 -14.39 -0.51 12.70
N LYS A 38 -13.69 -1.56 12.26
CA LYS A 38 -12.22 -1.65 12.34
C LYS A 38 -11.58 -1.05 11.10
N PHE A 39 -10.64 -0.14 11.33
CA PHE A 39 -9.83 0.45 10.27
C PHE A 39 -8.37 0.11 10.49
N PRO A 40 -7.63 -0.31 9.45
CA PRO A 40 -6.21 -0.59 9.57
C PRO A 40 -5.43 0.67 9.96
N VAL A 41 -4.41 0.50 10.80
CA VAL A 41 -3.49 1.57 11.17
C VAL A 41 -2.09 1.18 10.76
N TYR A 42 -1.40 2.05 10.02
CA TYR A 42 0.02 1.88 9.70
C TYR A 42 0.72 3.22 9.91
N ASP A 43 1.87 3.21 10.59
CA ASP A 43 2.66 4.41 10.88
C ASP A 43 1.87 5.51 11.61
N GLY A 44 0.89 5.11 12.45
CA GLY A 44 0.00 6.03 13.15
C GLY A 44 -1.03 6.72 12.26
N ILE A 45 -1.28 6.20 11.06
CA ILE A 45 -2.24 6.71 10.08
C ILE A 45 -3.32 5.65 9.86
N ALA A 46 -4.58 6.08 9.80
CA ALA A 46 -5.70 5.31 9.26
C ALA A 46 -6.23 6.08 8.04
N LEU A 47 -5.89 5.62 6.83
CA LEU A 47 -6.12 6.41 5.60
C LEU A 47 -7.60 6.60 5.28
N ASP A 48 -8.43 5.65 5.69
CA ASP A 48 -9.87 5.64 5.42
C ASP A 48 -10.68 6.38 6.50
N LEU A 49 -10.00 7.04 7.45
CA LEU A 49 -10.62 7.83 8.52
C LEU A 49 -10.23 9.30 8.45
N VAL A 50 -11.24 10.17 8.56
CA VAL A 50 -11.03 11.59 8.81
C VAL A 50 -10.94 11.78 10.31
N LEU A 51 -9.73 11.96 10.82
CA LEU A 51 -9.47 12.23 12.23
C LEU A 51 -9.16 13.72 12.42
N SER A 52 -9.62 14.29 13.53
CA SER A 52 -9.16 15.60 14.00
C SER A 52 -7.66 15.59 14.29
N ASN A 53 -7.06 16.78 14.43
CA ASN A 53 -5.65 16.89 14.81
C ASN A 53 -5.35 16.18 16.13
N GLN A 54 -6.25 16.32 17.11
CA GLN A 54 -6.10 15.70 18.44
C GLN A 54 -6.09 14.17 18.36
N GLU A 55 -7.00 13.58 17.58
CA GLU A 55 -7.10 12.13 17.38
C GLU A 55 -5.93 11.60 16.57
N SER A 56 -5.51 12.31 15.52
CA SER A 56 -4.34 11.95 14.73
C SER A 56 -3.07 11.93 15.58
N ASP A 57 -2.87 12.93 16.43
CA ASP A 57 -1.70 12.99 17.31
C ASP A 57 -1.71 11.91 18.39
N TRP A 58 -2.89 11.60 18.95
CA TRP A 58 -3.04 10.46 19.84
C TRP A 58 -2.71 9.14 19.11
N LEU A 59 -3.25 8.91 17.91
CA LEU A 59 -3.04 7.67 17.16
C LEU A 59 -1.56 7.46 16.82
N LYS A 60 -0.85 8.51 16.42
CA LYS A 60 0.61 8.48 16.20
C LYS A 60 1.36 8.08 17.46
N LYS A 61 0.99 8.66 18.61
CA LYS A 61 1.61 8.32 19.90
C LYS A 61 1.33 6.87 20.30
N ALA A 62 0.09 6.43 20.17
CA ALA A 62 -0.32 5.06 20.48
C ALA A 62 0.40 4.04 19.60
N TRP A 63 0.50 4.29 18.29
CA TRP A 63 1.27 3.48 17.36
C TRP A 63 2.74 3.42 17.75
N LYS A 64 3.38 4.58 17.95
CA LYS A 64 4.81 4.65 18.31
C LYS A 64 5.14 3.87 19.58
N GLU A 65 4.28 3.95 20.59
CA GLU A 65 4.45 3.19 21.84
C GLU A 65 4.30 1.68 21.61
N ALA A 66 3.28 1.27 20.84
CA ALA A 66 3.04 -0.14 20.55
C ALA A 66 4.16 -0.78 19.72
N THR A 67 4.77 -0.04 18.80
CA THR A 67 5.82 -0.54 17.89
C THR A 67 7.24 -0.22 18.34
N LYS A 68 7.45 0.33 19.54
CA LYS A 68 8.77 0.80 20.00
C LYS A 68 9.87 -0.27 20.05
N GLU A 69 9.47 -1.55 20.19
CA GLU A 69 10.36 -2.71 20.26
C GLU A 69 10.42 -3.49 18.93
N ILE A 70 9.88 -2.94 17.84
CA ILE A 70 9.78 -3.60 16.54
C ILE A 70 10.66 -2.87 15.54
N ASP A 71 11.80 -3.46 15.20
CA ASP A 71 12.81 -2.82 14.34
C ASP A 71 12.33 -2.62 12.90
N ASN A 72 11.55 -3.57 12.35
CA ASN A 72 11.18 -3.56 10.94
C ASN A 72 9.71 -3.96 10.72
N ILE A 73 8.77 -3.11 11.14
CA ILE A 73 7.33 -3.36 10.95
C ILE A 73 6.93 -3.46 9.46
N LEU A 74 7.66 -2.75 8.59
CA LEU A 74 7.42 -2.74 7.14
C LEU A 74 7.65 -4.12 6.51
N TYR A 75 8.59 -4.89 7.06
CA TYR A 75 8.88 -6.24 6.61
C TYR A 75 8.69 -7.28 7.71
N LEU A 76 7.77 -7.04 8.66
CA LEU A 76 7.40 -8.01 9.70
C LEU A 76 8.61 -8.62 10.43
N GLU A 77 9.55 -7.75 10.85
CA GLU A 77 10.80 -8.10 11.55
C GLU A 77 11.74 -9.01 10.75
N LYS A 78 11.54 -9.12 9.43
CA LYS A 78 12.52 -9.80 8.58
C LYS A 78 13.77 -8.92 8.47
N ASP A 79 14.92 -9.55 8.70
CA ASP A 79 16.23 -8.96 8.46
C ASP A 79 16.45 -8.87 6.95
N THR A 80 15.94 -7.79 6.36
CA THR A 80 15.96 -7.57 4.93
C THR A 80 15.89 -6.09 4.61
N GLU A 81 16.49 -5.72 3.48
CA GLU A 81 16.58 -4.36 2.98
C GLU A 81 16.18 -4.31 1.52
N PHE A 82 15.73 -3.15 1.07
CA PHE A 82 15.40 -2.91 -0.32
C PHE A 82 16.64 -2.51 -1.12
N ILE A 83 16.91 -3.25 -2.21
CA ILE A 83 18.01 -2.99 -3.14
C ILE A 83 17.46 -2.54 -4.48
N VAL A 84 18.05 -1.48 -5.01
CA VAL A 84 17.82 -0.99 -6.37
C VAL A 84 18.99 -1.42 -7.25
N ASN A 85 18.76 -2.37 -8.16
CA ASN A 85 19.73 -2.73 -9.19
C ASN A 85 19.49 -1.89 -10.45
N LYS A 86 20.40 -2.00 -11.43
CA LYS A 86 20.28 -1.28 -12.72
C LYS A 86 19.02 -1.66 -13.53
N LYS A 87 18.46 -2.86 -13.30
CA LYS A 87 17.36 -3.42 -14.09
C LYS A 87 16.07 -3.62 -13.32
N TYR A 88 16.15 -3.88 -12.02
CA TYR A 88 15.00 -4.23 -11.19
C TYR A 88 15.33 -3.98 -9.73
N CYS A 89 14.33 -4.05 -8.88
CA CYS A 89 14.49 -3.95 -7.44
C CYS A 89 14.21 -5.27 -6.75
N GLU A 90 14.79 -5.51 -5.57
CA GLU A 90 14.60 -6.74 -4.79
C GLU A 90 14.78 -6.50 -3.28
N LEU A 91 14.51 -7.53 -2.49
CA LEU A 91 14.87 -7.56 -1.07
C LEU A 91 16.13 -8.42 -0.85
N THR A 92 16.97 -8.05 0.11
CA THR A 92 18.17 -8.82 0.50
C THR A 92 17.80 -10.20 1.05
N ILE A 93 18.81 -11.09 1.11
CA ILE A 93 18.70 -12.42 1.72
C ILE A 93 17.57 -13.27 1.10
N SER A 94 17.33 -13.05 -0.20
CA SER A 94 16.31 -13.76 -0.97
C SER A 94 14.95 -13.77 -0.29
N TYR A 95 14.48 -12.62 0.21
CA TYR A 95 13.08 -12.43 0.61
C TYR A 95 12.23 -12.00 -0.58
N CYS A 96 11.00 -12.49 -0.66
CA CYS A 96 10.02 -11.97 -1.60
C CYS A 96 9.31 -10.75 -0.98
N PRO A 97 9.26 -9.58 -1.65
CA PRO A 97 8.59 -8.39 -1.10
C PRO A 97 7.08 -8.54 -0.97
N ILE A 98 6.47 -9.57 -1.57
CA ILE A 98 5.02 -9.78 -1.49
C ILE A 98 4.68 -10.67 -0.29
N CYS A 99 5.25 -11.88 -0.24
CA CYS A 99 4.91 -12.84 0.83
C CYS A 99 5.85 -12.82 2.03
N LEU A 100 6.94 -12.04 1.99
CA LEU A 100 7.97 -11.94 3.04
C LEU A 100 8.53 -13.30 3.50
N LYS A 101 8.60 -14.25 2.57
CA LYS A 101 9.25 -15.55 2.75
C LYS A 101 10.53 -15.62 1.96
N GLN A 102 11.51 -16.34 2.50
CA GLN A 102 12.70 -16.69 1.75
C GLN A 102 12.38 -17.73 0.68
N LYS A 103 12.91 -17.53 -0.53
CA LYS A 103 12.63 -18.39 -1.70
C LYS A 103 13.91 -18.65 -2.49
N GLN A 104 13.87 -19.64 -3.38
CA GLN A 104 14.96 -19.96 -4.28
C GLN A 104 14.64 -19.53 -5.72
N GLU A 105 13.38 -19.65 -6.12
CA GLU A 105 12.90 -19.33 -7.47
C GLU A 105 12.26 -17.94 -7.51
N TYR A 106 12.72 -17.13 -8.45
CA TYR A 106 12.34 -15.74 -8.62
C TYR A 106 12.17 -15.37 -10.09
N GLU A 107 11.25 -14.43 -10.31
CA GLU A 107 10.96 -13.84 -11.60
C GLU A 107 10.95 -12.32 -11.48
N ILE A 108 11.25 -11.62 -12.58
CA ILE A 108 11.13 -10.17 -12.66
C ILE A 108 9.70 -9.85 -13.10
N HIS A 109 8.99 -9.08 -12.27
CA HIS A 109 7.61 -8.73 -12.48
C HIS A 109 7.46 -7.25 -12.80
N HIS A 110 6.72 -6.94 -13.86
CA HIS A 110 6.22 -5.59 -14.14
C HIS A 110 5.07 -5.25 -13.20
N CYS A 111 5.28 -4.33 -12.26
CA CYS A 111 4.23 -3.90 -11.34
C CYS A 111 3.04 -3.27 -12.08
N ILE A 112 3.32 -2.45 -13.10
CA ILE A 112 2.36 -2.07 -14.13
C ILE A 112 2.76 -2.78 -15.41
N ALA A 113 1.86 -3.59 -15.96
CA ALA A 113 2.17 -4.41 -17.11
C ALA A 113 2.54 -3.56 -18.33
N ALA A 114 3.46 -4.06 -19.17
CA ALA A 114 3.89 -3.36 -20.39
C ALA A 114 2.72 -3.08 -21.34
N PHE A 115 1.72 -3.97 -21.41
CA PHE A 115 0.53 -3.76 -22.24
C PHE A 115 -0.40 -2.64 -21.72
N ASP A 116 -0.29 -2.28 -20.44
CA ASP A 116 -1.01 -1.17 -19.79
C ASP A 116 -0.17 0.13 -19.76
N GLY A 117 1.00 0.13 -20.39
CA GLY A 117 1.91 1.29 -20.48
C GLY A 117 3.04 1.33 -19.45
N GLY A 118 3.21 0.28 -18.64
CA GLY A 118 4.36 0.17 -17.75
C GLY A 118 5.70 0.05 -18.51
N THR A 119 6.79 0.50 -17.88
CA THR A 119 8.12 0.52 -18.50
C THR A 119 9.00 -0.64 -18.05
N ASP A 120 10.12 -0.87 -18.76
CA ASP A 120 11.19 -1.79 -18.37
C ASP A 120 12.24 -1.13 -17.44
N ASP A 121 11.88 -0.04 -16.78
CA ASP A 121 12.76 0.63 -15.82
C ASP A 121 12.71 -0.04 -14.45
N TYR A 122 13.79 0.08 -13.67
CA TYR A 122 13.92 -0.57 -12.36
C TYR A 122 12.80 -0.19 -11.38
N PHE A 123 12.19 0.98 -11.51
CA PHE A 123 11.09 1.44 -10.64
C PHE A 123 9.73 0.78 -10.97
N ASN A 124 9.63 0.05 -12.07
CA ASN A 124 8.45 -0.73 -12.43
C ASN A 124 8.74 -2.25 -12.44
N LEU A 125 10.00 -2.64 -12.23
CA LEU A 125 10.44 -4.03 -12.25
C LEU A 125 10.83 -4.50 -10.84
N LEU A 126 10.05 -5.43 -10.29
CA LEU A 126 10.25 -5.99 -8.96
C LEU A 126 10.54 -7.48 -9.05
N ARG A 127 11.64 -7.93 -8.42
CA ARG A 127 11.95 -9.35 -8.29
C ARG A 127 11.09 -9.97 -7.21
N ILE A 128 10.22 -10.89 -7.59
CA ILE A 128 9.29 -11.60 -6.70
C ILE A 128 9.42 -13.10 -6.90
N CYS A 129 9.02 -13.90 -5.91
CA CYS A 129 9.12 -15.35 -6.04
C CYS A 129 8.14 -15.90 -7.08
N SER A 130 8.49 -17.01 -7.73
CA SER A 130 7.67 -17.63 -8.77
C SER A 130 6.25 -17.98 -8.30
N THR A 131 6.06 -18.31 -7.02
CA THR A 131 4.72 -18.53 -6.44
C THR A 131 3.86 -17.26 -6.47
N CYS A 132 4.38 -16.13 -5.96
CA CYS A 132 3.64 -14.86 -5.98
C CYS A 132 3.41 -14.38 -7.41
N HIS A 133 4.39 -14.57 -8.30
CA HIS A 133 4.25 -14.23 -9.71
C HIS A 133 3.13 -15.05 -10.40
N ALA A 134 3.06 -16.35 -10.14
CA ALA A 134 2.00 -17.22 -10.67
C ALA A 134 0.62 -16.80 -10.18
N ILE A 135 0.49 -16.40 -8.90
CA ILE A 135 -0.79 -15.91 -8.34
C ILE A 135 -1.19 -14.58 -8.97
N ILE A 136 -0.25 -13.63 -9.12
CA ILE A 136 -0.54 -12.34 -9.77
C ILE A 136 -1.01 -12.55 -11.23
N THR A 137 -0.44 -13.53 -11.93
CA THR A 137 -0.76 -13.76 -13.34
C THR A 137 -2.00 -14.61 -13.57
N ARG A 138 -2.29 -15.59 -12.70
CA ARG A 138 -3.31 -16.64 -12.94
C ARG A 138 -4.23 -16.93 -11.76
N GLY A 139 -4.01 -16.29 -10.62
CA GLY A 139 -4.82 -16.48 -9.41
C GLY A 139 -6.25 -15.96 -9.56
N SER A 140 -7.06 -16.31 -8.57
CA SER A 140 -8.40 -15.75 -8.34
C SER A 140 -8.31 -14.22 -8.18
N VAL A 141 -9.40 -13.48 -8.35
CA VAL A 141 -9.39 -12.02 -8.14
C VAL A 141 -9.01 -11.67 -6.71
N GLU A 142 -9.52 -12.43 -5.74
CA GLU A 142 -9.29 -12.26 -4.29
C GLU A 142 -7.83 -12.50 -3.89
N ASP A 143 -7.10 -13.39 -4.56
CA ASP A 143 -5.67 -13.59 -4.31
C ASP A 143 -4.80 -12.65 -5.13
N ARG A 144 -5.20 -12.42 -6.40
CA ARG A 144 -4.43 -11.66 -7.38
C ARG A 144 -4.35 -10.19 -7.04
N ILE A 145 -5.49 -9.55 -6.74
CA ILE A 145 -5.53 -8.09 -6.55
C ILE A 145 -4.65 -7.67 -5.36
N PRO A 146 -4.75 -8.29 -4.17
CA PRO A 146 -3.89 -7.92 -3.06
C PRO A 146 -2.40 -8.06 -3.40
N MET A 147 -1.99 -9.16 -4.04
CA MET A 147 -0.58 -9.36 -4.40
C MET A 147 -0.09 -8.38 -5.48
N LEU A 148 -0.92 -8.09 -6.48
CA LEU A 148 -0.59 -7.11 -7.52
C LEU A 148 -0.46 -5.71 -6.92
N PHE A 149 -1.40 -5.30 -6.08
CA PHE A 149 -1.37 -3.99 -5.44
C PHE A 149 -0.23 -3.89 -4.43
N SER A 150 0.09 -4.95 -3.68
CA SER A 150 1.33 -5.00 -2.90
C SER A 150 2.56 -4.71 -3.76
N ALA A 151 2.67 -5.29 -4.95
CA ALA A 151 3.81 -5.05 -5.85
C ALA A 151 3.87 -3.59 -6.33
N ILE A 152 2.74 -3.02 -6.76
CA ILE A 152 2.64 -1.63 -7.21
C ILE A 152 2.99 -0.67 -6.07
N PHE A 153 2.38 -0.83 -4.90
CA PHE A 153 2.57 0.07 -3.78
C PHE A 153 3.95 -0.09 -3.13
N HIS A 154 4.56 -1.27 -3.21
CA HIS A 154 5.96 -1.47 -2.83
C HIS A 154 6.89 -0.63 -3.69
N GLN A 155 6.69 -0.58 -5.01
CA GLN A 155 7.47 0.33 -5.85
C GLN A 155 7.11 1.80 -5.60
N MET A 156 5.83 2.12 -5.40
CA MET A 156 5.36 3.49 -5.18
C MET A 156 5.92 4.10 -3.90
N MET A 157 6.11 3.31 -2.83
CA MET A 157 6.69 3.83 -1.58
C MET A 157 8.14 4.28 -1.72
N TYR A 158 8.88 3.76 -2.71
CA TYR A 158 10.27 4.15 -2.98
C TYR A 158 10.40 5.17 -4.12
N PHE A 159 9.56 5.07 -5.15
CA PHE A 159 9.72 5.84 -6.38
C PHE A 159 8.60 6.83 -6.67
N GLY A 160 7.55 6.85 -5.84
CA GLY A 160 6.44 7.79 -5.92
C GLY A 160 5.80 7.81 -7.30
N ILE A 161 5.65 9.00 -7.87
CA ILE A 161 4.97 9.21 -9.15
C ILE A 161 5.66 8.49 -10.32
N LYS A 162 6.96 8.18 -10.23
CA LYS A 162 7.72 7.57 -11.34
C LYS A 162 7.20 6.20 -11.76
N VAL A 163 6.55 5.49 -10.83
CA VAL A 163 5.89 4.19 -11.11
C VAL A 163 4.73 4.37 -12.09
N MET A 164 4.03 5.50 -12.03
CA MET A 164 2.87 5.74 -12.87
C MET A 164 3.29 5.99 -14.33
N PRO A 165 2.61 5.37 -15.30
CA PRO A 165 2.91 5.60 -16.71
C PRO A 165 2.50 7.03 -17.09
N THR A 166 3.17 7.60 -18.08
CA THR A 166 2.80 8.89 -18.69
C THR A 166 2.55 8.69 -20.19
N GLU A 167 1.66 9.48 -20.78
CA GLU A 167 1.25 9.31 -22.19
C GLU A 167 2.42 9.38 -23.18
N ALA A 168 3.46 10.15 -22.85
CA ALA A 168 4.67 10.30 -23.65
C ALA A 168 5.47 8.99 -23.84
N ARG A 169 5.15 7.92 -23.09
CA ARG A 169 5.90 6.66 -23.12
C ARG A 169 5.35 5.61 -24.10
N LYS A 170 4.31 5.92 -24.89
CA LYS A 170 3.81 5.02 -25.96
C LYS A 170 4.81 4.94 -27.13
N LYS A 171 5.87 4.14 -26.99
CA LYS A 171 6.67 3.63 -28.13
C LYS A 171 6.51 2.11 -28.20
N GLY A 172 5.52 1.63 -28.96
CA GLY A 172 5.30 0.19 -29.12
C GLY A 172 4.08 -0.20 -29.96
N ARG A 173 4.08 -1.44 -30.46
CA ARG A 173 3.08 -2.03 -31.39
C ARG A 173 1.70 -2.29 -30.78
N HIS A 174 1.53 -2.15 -29.47
CA HIS A 174 0.26 -2.39 -28.81
C HIS A 174 -0.50 -1.08 -28.66
N LYS A 175 -1.52 -0.88 -29.51
CA LYS A 175 -2.62 0.09 -29.27
C LYS A 175 -3.51 -0.39 -28.10
N GLY A 176 -2.89 -0.86 -27.02
CA GLY A 176 -3.53 -1.49 -25.88
C GLY A 176 -4.12 -0.49 -24.91
N ARG A 177 -4.84 -1.04 -23.92
CA ARG A 177 -5.42 -0.32 -22.76
C ARG A 177 -4.34 0.52 -22.10
N ASN A 178 -4.71 1.70 -21.59
CA ASN A 178 -3.82 2.51 -20.77
C ASN A 178 -4.19 2.28 -19.30
N PHE A 179 -3.21 2.04 -18.42
CA PHE A 179 -3.43 1.98 -16.97
C PHE A 179 -4.26 3.18 -16.48
N LEU A 180 -3.98 4.38 -17.00
CA LEU A 180 -4.69 5.61 -16.63
C LEU A 180 -6.13 5.69 -17.19
N GLU A 181 -6.45 4.94 -18.26
CA GLU A 181 -7.82 4.79 -18.74
C GLU A 181 -8.62 3.83 -17.84
N ILE A 182 -7.97 2.79 -17.31
CA ILE A 182 -8.57 1.84 -16.36
C ILE A 182 -8.74 2.49 -14.98
N PHE A 183 -7.84 3.39 -14.60
CA PHE A 183 -7.86 4.12 -13.32
C PHE A 183 -7.92 5.65 -13.53
N PRO A 184 -9.08 6.22 -13.89
CA PRO A 184 -9.22 7.66 -14.16
C PRO A 184 -8.85 8.55 -12.96
N SER A 185 -9.03 8.06 -11.73
CA SER A 185 -8.58 8.79 -10.53
C SER A 185 -7.05 8.94 -10.51
N SER A 186 -6.30 7.91 -10.92
CA SER A 186 -4.85 7.97 -11.04
C SER A 186 -4.43 8.97 -12.13
N ARG A 187 -5.20 9.07 -13.23
CA ARG A 187 -4.94 10.08 -14.27
C ARG A 187 -4.97 11.50 -13.72
N LYS A 188 -6.01 11.83 -12.96
CA LYS A 188 -6.16 13.16 -12.33
C LYS A 188 -4.97 13.49 -11.43
N VAL A 189 -4.47 12.52 -10.67
CA VAL A 189 -3.28 12.70 -9.81
C VAL A 189 -2.03 12.97 -10.65
N VAL A 190 -1.81 12.19 -11.72
CA VAL A 190 -0.67 12.37 -12.63
C VAL A 190 -0.72 13.74 -13.32
N ASP A 191 -1.87 14.14 -13.84
CA ASP A 191 -2.03 15.43 -14.52
C ASP A 191 -1.77 16.59 -13.55
N TYR A 192 -2.43 16.57 -12.40
CA TYR A 192 -2.23 17.56 -11.35
C TYR A 192 -0.76 17.66 -10.95
N PHE A 193 -0.06 16.52 -10.77
CA PHE A 193 1.36 16.51 -10.42
C PHE A 193 2.21 17.29 -11.42
N TYR A 194 1.97 17.14 -12.72
CA TYR A 194 2.76 17.82 -13.75
C TYR A 194 2.38 19.30 -13.97
N GLU A 195 1.26 19.76 -13.40
CA GLU A 195 0.89 21.17 -13.34
C GLU A 195 1.57 21.93 -12.18
N LEU A 196 2.06 21.21 -11.18
CA LEU A 196 2.72 21.78 -10.01
C LEU A 196 4.12 22.32 -10.30
N SER A 197 4.57 23.28 -9.49
CA SER A 197 5.98 23.68 -9.45
C SER A 197 6.90 22.56 -8.97
N SER A 198 8.21 22.69 -9.17
CA SER A 198 9.18 21.66 -8.74
C SER A 198 9.14 21.37 -7.23
N ASP A 199 8.91 22.39 -6.39
CA ASP A 199 8.87 22.22 -4.94
C ASP A 199 7.57 21.53 -4.51
N GLU A 200 6.45 21.92 -5.11
CA GLU A 200 5.15 21.28 -4.89
C GLU A 200 5.13 19.83 -5.38
N GLN A 201 5.78 19.54 -6.52
CA GLN A 201 5.98 18.18 -7.02
C GLN A 201 6.72 17.31 -5.99
N LYS A 202 7.78 17.85 -5.36
CA LYS A 202 8.51 17.12 -4.33
C LYS A 202 7.61 16.79 -3.13
N VAL A 203 6.86 17.78 -2.63
CA VAL A 203 5.92 17.57 -1.52
C VAL A 203 4.84 16.54 -1.89
N CYS A 204 4.32 16.60 -3.11
CA CYS A 204 3.34 15.66 -3.63
C CYS A 204 3.93 14.24 -3.73
N ASP A 205 5.15 14.09 -4.26
CA ASP A 205 5.84 12.81 -4.42
C ASP A 205 6.15 12.16 -3.05
N ASP A 206 6.59 12.95 -2.07
CA ASP A 206 6.82 12.48 -0.70
C ASP A 206 5.51 12.01 -0.05
N LYS A 207 4.39 12.71 -0.32
CA LYS A 207 3.06 12.28 0.13
C LYS A 207 2.63 10.98 -0.56
N LEU A 208 2.85 10.83 -1.86
CA LEU A 208 2.57 9.60 -2.60
C LEU A 208 3.38 8.42 -2.07
N LYS A 209 4.65 8.61 -1.74
CA LYS A 209 5.48 7.57 -1.11
C LYS A 209 4.95 7.14 0.25
N SER A 210 4.53 8.10 1.08
CA SER A 210 3.90 7.82 2.38
C SER A 210 2.60 7.02 2.23
N ILE A 211 1.73 7.39 1.28
CA ILE A 211 0.51 6.64 0.96
C ILE A 211 0.88 5.25 0.42
N GLY A 212 1.89 5.15 -0.44
CA GLY A 212 2.38 3.88 -0.97
C GLY A 212 2.84 2.92 0.11
N LYS A 213 3.54 3.41 1.14
CA LYS A 213 3.93 2.60 2.30
C LYS A 213 2.71 2.03 3.02
N TYR A 214 1.71 2.88 3.32
CA TYR A 214 0.46 2.46 3.95
C TYR A 214 -0.26 1.40 3.10
N CYS A 215 -0.48 1.67 1.80
CA CYS A 215 -1.18 0.78 0.90
C CYS A 215 -0.42 -0.54 0.71
N TYR A 216 0.91 -0.52 0.64
CA TYR A 216 1.71 -1.73 0.58
C TYR A 216 1.46 -2.64 1.80
N GLN A 217 1.53 -2.09 3.01
CA GLN A 217 1.25 -2.86 4.23
C GLN A 217 -0.18 -3.39 4.25
N TYR A 218 -1.16 -2.56 3.87
CA TYR A 218 -2.57 -2.97 3.77
C TYR A 218 -2.79 -4.16 2.84
N PHE A 219 -2.33 -4.07 1.59
CA PHE A 219 -2.53 -5.13 0.61
C PHE A 219 -1.67 -6.37 0.90
N ARG A 220 -0.49 -6.19 1.51
CA ARG A 220 0.34 -7.31 1.99
C ARG A 220 -0.39 -8.08 3.08
N ASP A 221 -0.97 -7.38 4.04
CA ASP A 221 -1.69 -7.99 5.16
C ASP A 221 -2.97 -8.68 4.67
N MET A 222 -3.66 -8.10 3.68
CA MET A 222 -4.77 -8.74 2.99
C MET A 222 -4.33 -10.02 2.24
N ALA A 223 -3.21 -9.99 1.52
CA ALA A 223 -2.64 -11.17 0.86
C ALA A 223 -2.22 -12.27 1.85
N HIS A 224 -2.05 -11.93 3.13
CA HIS A 224 -1.78 -12.87 4.23
C HIS A 224 -3.04 -13.25 5.03
N GLY A 225 -4.23 -12.83 4.59
CA GLY A 225 -5.50 -13.13 5.25
C GLY A 225 -5.69 -12.44 6.60
N ILE A 226 -4.94 -11.36 6.87
CA ILE A 226 -5.14 -10.53 8.08
C ILE A 226 -6.40 -9.69 7.91
N TRP A 227 -6.56 -9.07 6.74
CA TRP A 227 -7.75 -8.30 6.36
C TRP A 227 -8.60 -9.11 5.37
N PRO A 228 -9.91 -9.29 5.63
CA PRO A 228 -10.78 -9.98 4.69
C PRO A 228 -10.91 -9.22 3.37
N TRP A 229 -10.83 -9.94 2.25
CA TRP A 229 -11.12 -9.39 0.92
C TRP A 229 -12.53 -8.78 0.84
N LYS A 230 -13.50 -9.39 1.54
CA LYS A 230 -14.89 -8.94 1.58
C LYS A 230 -15.04 -7.51 2.10
N ASP A 231 -14.31 -7.16 3.17
CA ASP A 231 -14.37 -5.82 3.77
C ASP A 231 -13.89 -4.74 2.79
N PHE A 232 -12.87 -5.07 1.99
CA PHE A 232 -12.40 -4.22 0.90
C PHE A 232 -13.43 -4.08 -0.23
N GLN A 233 -14.07 -5.19 -0.63
CA GLN A 233 -15.13 -5.15 -1.65
C GLN A 233 -16.29 -4.25 -1.23
N GLU A 234 -16.79 -4.40 -0.01
CA GLU A 234 -17.88 -3.58 0.52
C GLU A 234 -17.51 -2.09 0.56
N THR A 235 -16.26 -1.78 0.93
CA THR A 235 -15.73 -0.41 0.91
C THR A 235 -15.71 0.18 -0.51
N MET A 236 -15.23 -0.60 -1.48
CA MET A 236 -15.18 -0.19 -2.88
C MET A 236 -16.57 -0.01 -3.49
N GLU A 237 -17.52 -0.88 -3.17
CA GLU A 237 -18.91 -0.79 -3.64
C GLU A 237 -19.59 0.47 -3.12
N LYS A 238 -19.46 0.77 -1.82
CA LYS A 238 -19.97 2.03 -1.22
C LYS A 238 -19.36 3.26 -1.90
N TYR A 239 -18.06 3.23 -2.16
CA TYR A 239 -17.38 4.32 -2.84
C TYR A 239 -17.90 4.57 -4.27
N ILE A 240 -18.14 3.48 -5.03
CA ILE A 240 -18.68 3.55 -6.38
C ILE A 240 -20.12 4.09 -6.37
N GLN A 241 -20.94 3.65 -5.42
CA GLN A 241 -22.32 4.12 -5.25
C GLN A 241 -22.37 5.63 -4.97
N ASN A 242 -21.56 6.11 -4.01
CA ASN A 242 -21.51 7.52 -3.62
C ASN A 242 -20.98 8.46 -4.72
N ARG A 243 -20.28 7.94 -5.73
CA ARG A 243 -19.81 8.72 -6.89
C ARG A 243 -20.80 8.73 -8.06
N SER A 244 -21.79 7.85 -8.03
CA SER A 244 -22.78 7.69 -9.10
C SER A 244 -24.08 8.47 -8.82
N SER A 245 -24.24 8.98 -7.60
CA SER A 245 -25.30 9.89 -7.14
C SER A 245 -24.88 11.35 -7.25
#